data_AF-A0A974BKH3-F1
#
_entry.id   AF-A0A974BKH3-F1
#
_cell.length_a   1.000
_cell.length_b   1.000
_cell.length_c   1.000
_cell.angle_alpha   90.00
_cell.angle_beta   90.00
_cell.angle_gamma   90.00
#
_symmetry.space_group_name_H-M   'P 1'
#
loop_
_entity.id
_entity.type
_entity.pdbx_description
1 polymer ?
#
loop_
_entity_poly.entity_id
_entity_poly.type
_entity_poly.pdbx_seq_one_letter_code
_entity_poly.pdbx_strand_id
1 'polypeptide(L)' 'MKNQYLLSIPEAAKQLGIGREKLRELCYADDTVPSVKVGPYTKINMPLMKEYLDKAAREGRHL' A
#
# COMPACT_ATOMS: atom_id res chain seq x y z
N MET A 1 4.36 6.58 20.42
CA MET A 1 4.47 6.83 18.96
C MET A 1 3.07 6.87 18.38
N LYS A 2 2.74 7.87 17.55
CA LYS A 2 1.40 7.99 16.95
C LYS A 2 1.27 6.87 15.91
N ASN A 3 0.61 5.75 16.24
CA ASN A 3 0.32 4.67 15.29
C ASN A 3 -0.65 5.21 14.23
N GLN A 4 -0.12 5.84 13.19
CA GLN A 4 -0.91 6.18 12.01
C GLN A 4 -1.05 4.90 11.18
N TYR A 5 -2.16 4.21 11.39
CA TYR A 5 -2.53 3.00 10.63
C TYR A 5 -2.69 3.28 9.13
N LEU A 6 -3.04 4.51 8.78
CA LEU A 6 -3.28 4.98 7.43
C LEU A 6 -2.21 5.99 7.01
N LEU A 7 -1.38 5.61 6.04
CA LEU A 7 -0.37 6.49 5.46
C LEU A 7 -0.82 6.99 4.09
N SER A 8 -0.38 8.18 3.70
CA SER A 8 -0.49 8.60 2.30
C SER A 8 0.43 7.74 1.41
N ILE A 9 0.16 7.73 0.10
CA ILE A 9 1.02 7.03 -0.87
C ILE A 9 2.51 7.44 -0.73
N PRO A 10 2.90 8.73 -0.63
CA PRO A 10 4.30 9.11 -0.43
C PRO A 10 4.92 8.55 0.85
N GLU A 11 4.19 8.55 1.97
CA GLU A 11 4.66 8.05 3.25
C GLU A 11 4.85 6.53 3.22
N ALA A 12 3.85 5.80 2.70
CA ALA A 12 3.91 4.36 2.54
C ALA A 12 5.01 3.92 1.56
N ALA A 13 5.14 4.62 0.43
CA ALA A 13 6.18 4.39 -0.57
C ALA A 13 7.59 4.48 0.05
N LYS A 14 7.84 5.55 0.83
CA LYS A 14 9.11 5.71 1.56
C LYS A 14 9.36 4.58 2.56
N GLN A 15 8.32 4.13 3.27
CA GLN A 15 8.46 3.08 4.27
C GLN A 15 8.67 1.69 3.65
N LEU A 16 8.05 1.42 2.52
CA LEU A 16 8.11 0.14 1.82
C LEU A 16 9.31 0.04 0.85
N GLY A 17 9.98 1.15 0.56
CA GLY A 17 11.04 1.20 -0.46
C GLY A 17 10.50 1.04 -1.89
N ILE A 18 9.23 1.36 -2.12
CA ILE A 18 8.57 1.27 -3.42
C ILE A 18 8.49 2.66 -4.03
N GLY A 19 8.70 2.78 -5.34
CA GLY A 19 8.51 4.06 -6.04
C GLY A 19 7.08 4.59 -5.88
N ARG A 20 6.92 5.88 -5.59
CA ARG A 20 5.60 6.52 -5.35
C ARG A 20 4.59 6.22 -6.46
N GLU A 21 5.01 6.41 -7.71
CA GLU A 21 4.16 6.17 -8.88
C GLU A 21 3.78 4.69 -9.00
N LYS A 22 4.71 3.77 -8.71
CA LYS A 22 4.43 2.33 -8.73
C LYS A 22 3.45 1.89 -7.64
N LEU A 23 3.61 2.42 -6.44
CA LEU A 23 2.63 2.14 -5.37
C LEU A 23 1.25 2.72 -5.73
N ARG A 24 1.20 3.89 -6.38
CA ARG A 24 -0.04 4.46 -6.89
C ARG A 24 -0.66 3.56 -7.95
N GLU A 25 0.07 3.23 -9.01
CA GLU A 25 -0.37 2.33 -10.09
C GLU A 25 -0.93 1.03 -9.51
N LEU A 26 -0.21 0.39 -8.58
CA LEU A 26 -0.65 -0.83 -7.91
C LEU A 26 -2.01 -0.66 -7.21
N CYS A 27 -2.19 0.42 -6.44
CA CYS A 27 -3.47 0.70 -5.76
C CYS A 27 -4.63 1.02 -6.72
N TYR A 28 -4.34 1.42 -7.96
CA TYR A 28 -5.34 1.69 -8.99
C TYR A 28 -5.63 0.49 -9.87
N ALA A 29 -4.66 -0.41 -10.05
CA ALA A 29 -4.76 -1.59 -10.91
C ALA A 29 -5.31 -2.82 -10.18
N ASP A 30 -5.08 -2.93 -8.88
CA ASP A 30 -5.51 -4.06 -8.05
C ASP A 30 -6.35 -3.59 -6.85
N ASP A 31 -7.65 -3.86 -6.91
CA ASP A 31 -8.63 -3.53 -5.86
C ASP A 31 -8.43 -4.35 -4.58
N THR A 32 -7.60 -5.40 -4.61
CA THR A 32 -7.26 -6.20 -3.41
C THR A 32 -6.13 -5.59 -2.59
N VAL A 33 -5.44 -4.59 -3.14
CA VAL A 33 -4.43 -3.83 -2.40
C VAL A 33 -5.12 -3.15 -1.21
N PRO A 34 -4.54 -3.17 0.02
CA PRO A 34 -5.08 -2.53 1.24
C PRO A 34 -5.16 -0.99 1.21
N SER A 35 -5.93 -0.54 0.24
CA SER A 35 -6.43 0.74 -0.20
C SER A 35 -7.58 1.35 0.58
N VAL A 36 -7.55 2.62 0.99
CA VAL A 36 -8.80 3.35 1.33
C VAL A 36 -8.82 4.70 0.62
N LYS A 37 -9.90 4.99 -0.12
CA LYS A 37 -10.17 6.34 -0.63
C LYS A 37 -10.91 7.17 0.42
N VAL A 38 -10.36 8.33 0.76
CA VAL A 38 -10.95 9.33 1.63
C VAL A 38 -11.04 10.64 0.84
N GLY A 39 -12.19 10.85 0.20
CA GLY A 39 -12.37 11.95 -0.75
C GLY A 39 -11.37 11.85 -1.91
N PRO A 40 -10.57 12.91 -2.19
CA PRO A 40 -9.59 12.88 -3.27
C PRO A 40 -8.29 12.12 -2.90
N TYR A 41 -8.13 11.71 -1.64
CA TYR A 41 -6.89 11.12 -1.14
C TYR A 41 -6.98 9.59 -1.06
N THR A 42 -5.94 8.91 -1.52
CA THR A 42 -5.73 7.47 -1.25
C THR A 42 -4.83 7.32 -0.04
N LYS A 43 -5.25 6.46 0.90
CA LYS A 43 -4.50 6.09 2.10
C LYS A 43 -4.25 4.58 2.11
N ILE A 44 -3.07 4.17 2.57
CA ILE A 44 -2.64 2.78 2.66
C ILE A 44 -2.78 2.32 4.11
N ASN A 45 -3.51 1.22 4.33
CA ASN A 45 -3.52 0.55 5.62
C ASN A 45 -2.21 -0.24 5.77
N MET A 46 -1.26 0.30 6.53
CA MET A 46 0.11 -0.25 6.57
C MET A 46 0.21 -1.66 7.15
N PRO A 47 -0.48 -2.02 8.26
CA PRO A 47 -0.51 -3.40 8.73
C PRO A 47 -0.98 -4.38 7.66
N LEU A 48 -2.13 -4.11 7.04
CA LEU A 48 -2.68 -4.98 6.01
C LEU A 48 -1.81 -5.01 4.75
N MET A 49 -1.21 -3.88 4.37
CA MET A 49 -0.31 -3.81 3.21
C MET A 49 0.92 -4.70 3.40
N LYS A 50 1.48 -4.76 4.62
CA LYS A 50 2.60 -5.67 4.91
C LYS A 50 2.18 -7.13 4.77
N GLU A 51 1.04 -7.50 5.35
CA GLU A 51 0.49 -8.85 5.21
C GLU A 51 0.20 -9.21 3.74
N TYR A 52 -0.32 -8.26 2.96
CA TYR A 52 -0.58 -8.42 1.53
C TYR A 52 0.72 -8.70 0.75
N LEU A 53 1.78 -7.94 1.00
CA LEU A 53 3.09 -8.13 0.36
C LEU A 53 3.74 -9.45 0.78
N ASP A 54 3.69 -9.80 2.08
CA ASP A 54 4.21 -11.07 2.59
C ASP A 54 3.50 -12.26 1.94
N LYS A 55 2.17 -12.17 1.80
CA LYS A 55 1.37 -13.17 1.11
C LYS A 55 1.74 -13.26 -0.37
N ALA A 56 1.86 -12.12 -1.06
CA ALA A 56 2.26 -12.08 -2.47
C ALA A 56 3.62 -12.73 -2.70
N ALA A 57 4.59 -12.45 -1.82
CA ALA A 57 5.92 -13.05 -1.88
C ALA A 57 5.89 -14.56 -1.68
N ARG A 58 5.10 -15.07 -0.73
CA ARG A 58 4.95 -16.52 -0.47
C ARG A 58 4.27 -17.27 -1.63
N GLU A 59 3.32 -16.62 -2.27
CA GLU A 59 2.55 -17.19 -3.39
C GLU A 59 3.27 -17.04 -4.74
N GLY A 60 4.38 -16.28 -4.79
CA GLY A 60 5.08 -15.98 -6.04
C GLY A 60 4.28 -15.06 -6.96
N ARG A 61 3.42 -14.19 -6.42
CA ARG A 61 2.66 -13.22 -7.21
C ARG A 61 3.58 -12.16 -7.79
N HIS A 62 3.32 -11.77 -9.03
CA HIS A 62 3.93 -10.60 -9.67
C HIS A 62 2.98 -9.41 -9.51
N LEU A 63 3.46 -8.35 -8.86
CA LEU A 63 2.72 -7.12 -8.54
C LEU A 63 3.23 -5.93 -9.36
#